data_AF-A0A183S7G4-F1
#
_entry.id   AF-A0A183S7G4-F1
#
_cell.length_a   1.000
_cell.length_b   1.000
_cell.length_c   1.000
_cell.angle_alpha   90.00
_cell.angle_beta   90.00
_cell.angle_gamma   90.00
#
_symmetry.space_group_name_H-M   'P 1'
#
loop_
_entity.id
_entity.type
_entity.pdbx_description
1 polymer ?
#
loop_
_entity_poly.entity_id
_entity_poly.type
_entity_poly.pdbx_seq_one_letter_code
_entity_poly.pdbx_strand_id
1 'polypeptide(L)'
;LLDGGFPCGRITEVCGQPGIGKTQFCLQTCLTVQLPKWCSGLSGEAVFIDTEGSFMTKRLFQMGESLVTHCNKRIVPELKKLLSLSAKESADTDEGSAYAKVLASLPTPESLLRGVHYIRCTDYLQLLAATRRLPDFCRYHPDATVNFAKLRLQVRLIVVDSVALPFRYEFDCIPQRNRLLAALSQALLSVAGSQNAAVIVTNQITTRFNAMDGRDTSFNETGGNQLVPALGDSWGHICSIRLLLERSFDDRGQLAKLLKHPGRPPGTARYQVTVRLFDFWLCPGDFTTRLTPSQASCLLPFGPATRASVTTTSALP
;
A
#
# COMPACT_ATOMS: atom_id res chain seq x y z
N LEU A 1 -3.74 -10.28 -8.24
CA LEU A 1 -2.73 -10.74 -7.25
C LEU A 1 -3.23 -10.66 -5.80
N LEU A 2 -3.65 -9.49 -5.31
CA LEU A 2 -3.98 -9.28 -3.88
C LEU A 2 -5.48 -9.32 -3.52
N ASP A 3 -6.39 -9.41 -4.50
CA ASP A 3 -7.85 -9.61 -4.33
C ASP A 3 -8.54 -8.80 -3.21
N GLY A 4 -8.20 -7.51 -3.13
CA GLY A 4 -8.65 -6.63 -2.05
C GLY A 4 -7.57 -5.63 -1.63
N GLY A 5 -6.29 -5.93 -1.86
CA GLY A 5 -5.20 -4.97 -1.63
C GLY A 5 -4.46 -5.24 -0.31
N PHE A 6 -4.01 -4.19 0.36
CA PHE A 6 -3.27 -4.24 1.62
C PHE A 6 -4.24 -4.12 2.80
N PRO A 7 -4.44 -5.20 3.58
CA PRO A 7 -5.37 -5.18 4.70
C PRO A 7 -4.85 -4.31 5.84
N CYS A 8 -5.78 -3.58 6.45
CA CYS A 8 -5.52 -2.87 7.70
C CYS A 8 -5.23 -3.84 8.85
N GLY A 9 -4.52 -3.37 9.88
CA GLY A 9 -4.16 -4.19 11.05
C GLY A 9 -3.08 -5.23 10.78
N ARG A 10 -2.45 -5.20 9.60
CA ARG A 10 -1.44 -6.18 9.18
C ARG A 10 -0.22 -5.51 8.56
N ILE A 11 0.91 -6.22 8.63
CA ILE A 11 2.16 -5.84 7.96
C ILE A 11 2.26 -6.54 6.62
N THR A 12 2.49 -5.76 5.57
CA THR A 12 2.86 -6.22 4.23
C THR A 12 4.30 -5.89 3.94
N GLU A 13 5.10 -6.90 3.60
CA GLU A 13 6.48 -6.76 3.18
C GLU A 13 6.57 -6.68 1.64
N VAL A 14 7.28 -5.67 1.14
CA VAL A 14 7.65 -5.54 -0.28
C VAL A 14 9.16 -5.68 -0.42
N CYS A 15 9.59 -6.81 -0.98
CA CYS A 15 10.99 -7.16 -1.21
C CYS A 15 11.37 -6.96 -2.67
N GLY A 16 12.66 -6.74 -2.94
CA GLY A 16 13.19 -6.80 -4.31
C GLY A 16 14.54 -6.12 -4.45
N GLN A 17 15.15 -6.28 -5.63
CA GLN A 17 16.45 -5.67 -5.97
C GLN A 17 16.43 -4.13 -5.86
N PRO A 18 17.59 -3.47 -5.68
CA PRO A 18 17.70 -2.03 -5.84
C PRO A 18 17.18 -1.57 -7.22
N GLY A 19 16.52 -0.41 -7.28
CA GLY A 19 16.00 0.15 -8.54
C GLY A 19 14.75 -0.53 -9.11
N ILE A 20 14.15 -1.51 -8.41
CA ILE A 20 12.96 -2.25 -8.87
C ILE A 20 11.63 -1.51 -8.64
N GLY A 21 11.68 -0.31 -8.04
CA GLY A 21 10.50 0.53 -7.81
C GLY A 21 9.80 0.36 -6.46
N LYS A 22 10.45 -0.18 -5.42
CA LYS A 22 9.87 -0.29 -4.06
C LYS A 22 9.42 1.07 -3.49
N THR A 23 10.29 2.08 -3.53
CA THR A 23 9.96 3.45 -3.09
C THR A 23 8.86 4.06 -3.96
N GLN A 24 8.88 3.82 -5.28
CA GLN A 24 7.84 4.29 -6.21
C GLN A 24 6.46 3.72 -5.84
N PHE A 25 6.43 2.43 -5.56
CA PHE A 25 5.25 1.72 -5.07
C PHE A 25 4.75 2.33 -3.75
N CYS A 26 5.65 2.60 -2.80
CA CYS A 26 5.30 3.20 -1.51
C CYS A 26 4.73 4.63 -1.65
N LEU A 27 5.37 5.50 -2.45
CA LEU A 27 4.88 6.85 -2.72
C LEU A 27 3.47 6.84 -3.32
N GLN A 28 3.20 5.93 -4.25
CA GLN A 28 1.87 5.77 -4.82
C GLN A 28 0.84 5.32 -3.78
N THR A 29 1.19 4.39 -2.88
CA THR A 29 0.27 4.00 -1.80
C THR A 29 -0.05 5.16 -0.85
N CYS A 30 0.90 6.06 -0.60
CA CYS A 30 0.67 7.27 0.20
C CYS A 30 -0.32 8.26 -0.44
N LEU A 31 -0.41 8.29 -1.77
CA LEU A 31 -1.39 9.11 -2.48
C LEU A 31 -2.76 8.43 -2.56
N THR A 32 -2.77 7.14 -2.91
CA THR A 32 -4.01 6.39 -3.15
C THR A 32 -4.81 6.11 -1.88
N VAL A 33 -4.17 6.04 -0.71
CA VAL A 33 -4.88 5.87 0.58
C VAL A 33 -5.83 7.02 0.91
N GLN A 34 -5.54 8.22 0.41
CA GLN A 34 -6.35 9.41 0.64
C GLN A 34 -7.63 9.41 -0.20
N LEU A 35 -7.72 8.54 -1.21
CA LEU A 35 -8.92 8.44 -2.04
C LEU A 35 -10.11 7.87 -1.24
N PRO A 36 -11.34 8.18 -1.66
CA PRO A 36 -12.53 7.55 -1.11
C PRO A 36 -12.54 6.03 -1.25
N LYS A 37 -13.22 5.33 -0.34
CA LYS A 37 -13.35 3.86 -0.34
C LYS A 37 -13.93 3.30 -1.65
N TRP A 38 -14.90 3.99 -2.24
CA TRP A 38 -15.48 3.61 -3.54
C TRP A 38 -14.50 3.79 -4.72
N CYS A 39 -13.40 4.51 -4.49
CA CYS A 39 -12.24 4.64 -5.38
C CYS A 39 -11.03 3.84 -4.90
N SER A 40 -11.26 2.80 -4.10
CA SER A 40 -10.22 1.90 -3.60
C SER A 40 -9.21 2.49 -2.61
N GLY A 41 -9.45 3.69 -2.09
CA GLY A 41 -8.66 4.26 -1.00
C GLY A 41 -9.26 3.97 0.37
N LEU A 42 -8.75 4.63 1.41
CA LEU A 42 -9.22 4.49 2.79
C LEU A 42 -9.71 5.82 3.40
N SER A 43 -9.82 6.88 2.60
CA SER A 43 -10.16 8.24 3.07
C SER A 43 -9.28 8.66 4.26
N GLY A 44 -7.98 8.38 4.18
CA GLY A 44 -7.05 8.61 5.28
C GLY A 44 -5.69 9.12 4.85
N GLU A 45 -4.97 9.70 5.78
CA GLU A 45 -3.61 10.20 5.60
C GLU A 45 -2.58 9.07 5.69
N ALA A 46 -1.37 9.35 5.19
CA ALA A 46 -0.25 8.42 5.19
C ALA A 46 0.91 8.94 6.05
N VAL A 47 1.59 8.05 6.76
CA VAL A 47 2.89 8.32 7.36
C VAL A 47 3.95 7.56 6.57
N PHE A 48 4.99 8.26 6.12
CA PHE A 48 6.16 7.71 5.44
C PHE A 48 7.39 7.86 6.33
N ILE A 49 7.89 6.74 6.84
CA ILE A 49 9.14 6.68 7.60
C ILE A 49 10.25 6.27 6.65
N ASP A 50 11.17 7.19 6.40
CA ASP A 50 12.28 7.02 5.47
C ASP A 50 13.59 6.76 6.23
N THR A 51 14.20 5.60 5.98
CA THR A 51 15.53 5.22 6.49
C THR A 51 16.63 5.33 5.46
N GLU A 52 16.30 5.34 4.16
CA GLU A 52 17.29 5.37 3.06
C GLU A 52 17.58 6.77 2.52
N GLY A 53 16.66 7.71 2.67
CA GLY A 53 16.73 9.08 2.15
C GLY A 53 16.17 9.14 0.73
N SER A 54 15.33 8.18 0.39
CA SER A 54 14.81 7.93 -0.96
C SER A 54 13.52 8.70 -1.24
N PHE A 55 12.91 9.33 -0.23
CA PHE A 55 11.70 10.11 -0.41
C PHE A 55 11.97 11.39 -1.21
N MET A 56 11.29 11.53 -2.36
CA MET A 56 11.46 12.66 -3.26
C MET A 56 10.13 13.41 -3.44
N THR A 57 10.00 14.58 -2.82
CA THR A 57 8.77 15.39 -2.88
C THR A 57 8.36 15.75 -4.31
N LYS A 58 9.33 16.08 -5.18
CA LYS A 58 9.07 16.34 -6.61
C LYS A 58 8.39 15.15 -7.30
N ARG A 59 8.83 13.94 -6.94
CA ARG A 59 8.26 12.71 -7.49
C ARG A 59 6.85 12.46 -6.95
N LEU A 60 6.65 12.66 -5.65
CA LEU A 60 5.32 12.56 -5.04
C LEU A 60 4.33 13.53 -5.69
N PHE A 61 4.74 14.78 -5.93
CA PHE A 61 3.93 15.80 -6.61
C PHE A 61 3.54 15.36 -8.02
N GLN A 62 4.50 14.92 -8.82
CA GLN A 62 4.25 14.42 -10.19
C GLN A 62 3.25 13.24 -10.22
N MET A 63 3.38 12.31 -9.28
CA MET A 63 2.45 11.20 -9.12
C MET A 63 1.06 11.71 -8.68
N GLY A 64 1.01 12.71 -7.81
CA GLY A 64 -0.21 13.38 -7.38
C GLY A 64 -0.96 14.04 -8.54
N GLU A 65 -0.28 14.84 -9.37
CA GLU A 65 -0.86 15.44 -10.58
C GLU A 65 -1.43 14.39 -11.54
N SER A 66 -0.70 13.29 -11.72
CA SER A 66 -1.14 12.17 -12.56
C SER A 66 -2.40 11.50 -11.98
N LEU A 67 -2.45 11.31 -10.66
CA LEU A 67 -3.59 10.74 -9.97
C LEU A 67 -4.83 11.64 -10.06
N VAL A 68 -4.68 12.94 -9.84
CA VAL A 68 -5.77 13.92 -9.95
C VAL A 68 -6.29 13.98 -11.39
N THR A 69 -5.39 14.02 -12.37
CA THR A 69 -5.76 13.97 -13.79
C THR A 69 -6.53 12.69 -14.12
N HIS A 70 -6.12 11.55 -13.58
CA HIS A 70 -6.84 10.28 -13.74
C HIS A 70 -8.24 10.35 -13.13
N CYS A 71 -8.37 10.88 -11.92
CA CYS A 71 -9.65 11.07 -11.25
C CYS A 71 -10.59 11.96 -12.07
N ASN A 72 -10.10 13.10 -12.55
CA ASN A 72 -10.88 14.03 -13.37
C ASN A 72 -11.33 13.44 -14.71
N LYS A 73 -10.54 12.55 -15.31
CA LYS A 73 -10.89 11.91 -16.59
C LYS A 73 -11.82 10.72 -16.46
N ARG A 74 -11.77 9.98 -15.35
CA ARG A 74 -12.50 8.71 -15.19
C ARG A 74 -13.67 8.81 -14.22
N ILE A 75 -13.49 9.50 -13.10
CA ILE A 75 -14.47 9.54 -12.00
C ILE A 75 -15.47 10.66 -12.23
N VAL A 76 -15.00 11.87 -12.53
CA VAL A 76 -15.87 13.05 -12.69
C VAL A 76 -16.97 12.86 -13.74
N PRO A 77 -16.70 12.31 -14.94
CA PRO A 77 -17.75 12.12 -15.95
C PRO A 77 -18.83 11.13 -15.48
N GLU A 78 -18.44 10.06 -14.81
CA GLU A 78 -19.39 9.05 -14.31
C GLU A 78 -20.26 9.61 -13.17
N LEU A 79 -19.66 10.37 -12.25
CA LEU A 79 -20.41 11.07 -11.20
C LEU A 79 -21.40 12.08 -11.77
N LYS A 80 -20.99 12.87 -12.78
CA LYS A 80 -21.88 13.82 -13.47
C LYS A 80 -23.03 13.11 -14.18
N LYS A 81 -22.76 11.94 -14.78
CA LYS A 81 -23.79 11.12 -15.41
C LYS A 81 -24.81 10.65 -14.37
N LEU A 82 -24.36 10.10 -13.24
CA LEU A 82 -25.25 9.67 -12.15
C LEU A 82 -26.06 10.85 -11.58
N LEU A 83 -25.44 12.01 -11.38
CA LEU A 83 -26.13 13.23 -10.94
C LEU A 83 -27.25 13.62 -11.92
N SER A 84 -26.96 13.65 -13.23
CA SER A 84 -27.97 14.00 -14.24
C SER A 84 -29.10 13.00 -14.38
N LEU A 85 -28.88 11.73 -14.00
CA LEU A 85 -29.93 10.71 -13.92
C LEU A 85 -30.81 10.93 -12.68
N SER A 86 -30.21 11.17 -11.51
CA SER A 86 -30.95 11.44 -10.26
C SER A 86 -31.80 12.72 -10.32
N ALA A 87 -31.33 13.76 -11.01
CA ALA A 87 -32.05 15.03 -11.16
C ALA A 87 -33.32 14.92 -12.03
N LYS A 88 -33.48 13.83 -12.81
CA LYS A 88 -34.66 13.60 -13.64
C LYS A 88 -35.79 12.84 -12.92
N GLU A 89 -35.50 12.23 -11.76
CA GLU A 89 -36.46 11.37 -11.04
C GLU A 89 -37.09 12.05 -9.82
N SER A 90 -36.55 13.17 -9.31
CA SER A 90 -37.18 13.97 -8.24
C SER A 90 -36.48 15.31 -8.02
N ALA A 91 -37.23 16.41 -7.82
CA ALA A 91 -36.70 17.78 -7.76
C ALA A 91 -36.12 18.21 -6.38
N ASP A 92 -36.26 17.41 -5.31
CA ASP A 92 -35.79 17.76 -3.96
C ASP A 92 -35.25 16.53 -3.22
N THR A 93 -34.04 16.06 -3.54
CA THR A 93 -33.41 14.93 -2.81
C THR A 93 -32.01 15.24 -2.30
N ASP A 94 -31.75 14.82 -1.06
CA ASP A 94 -30.46 14.84 -0.34
C ASP A 94 -29.30 14.25 -1.17
N GLU A 95 -29.60 13.42 -2.17
CA GLU A 95 -28.65 12.79 -3.09
C GLU A 95 -27.90 13.81 -3.96
N GLY A 96 -28.59 14.82 -4.51
CA GLY A 96 -27.95 15.86 -5.33
C GLY A 96 -26.92 16.68 -4.55
N SER A 97 -27.22 16.96 -3.28
CA SER A 97 -26.30 17.61 -2.34
C SER A 97 -25.11 16.71 -2.00
N ALA A 98 -25.32 15.40 -1.85
CA ALA A 98 -24.25 14.44 -1.59
C ALA A 98 -23.25 14.35 -2.77
N TYR A 99 -23.74 14.27 -4.00
CA TYR A 99 -22.88 14.24 -5.20
C TYR A 99 -22.09 15.53 -5.41
N ALA A 100 -22.71 16.70 -5.18
CA ALA A 100 -22.04 17.99 -5.23
C ALA A 100 -20.90 18.08 -4.19
N LYS A 101 -21.13 17.58 -2.97
CA LYS A 101 -20.10 17.46 -1.93
C LYS A 101 -18.97 16.51 -2.35
N VAL A 102 -19.28 15.39 -3.00
CA VAL A 102 -18.26 14.45 -3.50
C VAL A 102 -17.38 15.11 -4.58
N LEU A 103 -17.98 15.82 -5.53
CA LEU A 103 -17.25 16.56 -6.56
C LEU A 103 -16.36 17.66 -5.96
N ALA A 104 -16.86 18.37 -4.93
CA ALA A 104 -16.07 19.36 -4.20
C ALA A 104 -14.95 18.75 -3.35
N SER A 105 -15.08 17.48 -2.95
CA SER A 105 -14.10 16.74 -2.15
C SER A 105 -13.01 16.02 -2.97
N LEU A 106 -13.00 16.19 -4.29
CA LEU A 106 -11.96 15.59 -5.13
C LEU A 106 -10.58 16.13 -4.76
N PRO A 107 -9.55 15.27 -4.72
CA PRO A 107 -8.23 15.69 -4.31
C PRO A 107 -7.59 16.64 -5.33
N THR A 108 -6.92 17.69 -4.83
CA THR A 108 -5.90 18.45 -5.57
C THR A 108 -4.50 17.91 -5.26
N PRO A 109 -3.48 18.15 -6.13
CA PRO A 109 -2.12 17.70 -5.85
C PRO A 109 -1.59 18.21 -4.50
N GLU A 110 -1.89 19.46 -4.13
CA GLU A 110 -1.50 20.07 -2.87
C GLU A 110 -2.19 19.41 -1.68
N SER A 111 -3.48 19.10 -1.81
CA SER A 111 -4.22 18.38 -0.78
C SER A 111 -3.65 16.97 -0.54
N LEU A 112 -3.24 16.28 -1.62
CA LEU A 112 -2.61 14.97 -1.53
C LEU A 112 -1.25 15.04 -0.85
N LEU A 113 -0.44 16.05 -1.16
CA LEU A 113 0.86 16.24 -0.51
C LEU A 113 0.71 16.55 0.97
N ARG A 114 -0.29 17.37 1.33
CA ARG A 114 -0.59 17.71 2.72
C ARG A 114 -0.99 16.50 3.57
N GLY A 115 -1.60 15.48 2.95
CA GLY A 115 -2.00 14.24 3.64
C GLY A 115 -0.88 13.19 3.76
N VAL A 116 0.36 13.51 3.38
CA VAL A 116 1.53 12.64 3.56
C VAL A 116 2.48 13.23 4.60
N HIS A 117 2.61 12.54 5.73
CA HIS A 117 3.53 12.91 6.82
C HIS A 117 4.86 12.19 6.64
N TYR A 118 5.95 12.95 6.62
CA TYR A 118 7.30 12.41 6.41
C TYR A 118 8.11 12.42 7.70
N ILE A 119 8.78 11.29 7.99
CA ILE A 119 9.68 11.13 9.14
C ILE A 119 10.99 10.53 8.63
N ARG A 120 12.11 11.25 8.82
CA ARG A 120 13.45 10.72 8.56
C ARG A 120 13.96 9.99 9.80
N CYS A 121 14.45 8.77 9.63
CA CYS A 121 15.18 8.03 10.68
C CYS A 121 16.53 7.58 10.13
N THR A 122 17.64 7.99 10.74
CA THR A 122 18.97 7.63 10.21
C THR A 122 19.53 6.34 10.81
N ASP A 123 18.93 5.83 11.89
CA ASP A 123 19.38 4.64 12.61
C ASP A 123 18.20 3.83 13.16
N TYR A 124 18.48 2.65 13.72
CA TYR A 124 17.44 1.74 14.23
C TYR A 124 16.78 2.28 15.51
N LEU A 125 17.46 3.11 16.30
CA LEU A 125 16.93 3.69 17.54
C LEU A 125 15.87 4.75 17.23
N GLN A 126 16.15 5.64 16.28
CA GLN A 126 15.22 6.62 15.76
C GLN A 126 14.00 5.94 15.14
N LEU A 127 14.20 4.86 14.38
CA LEU A 127 13.10 4.09 13.82
C LEU A 127 12.22 3.45 14.91
N LEU A 128 12.82 2.86 15.95
CA LEU A 128 12.08 2.33 17.11
C LEU A 128 11.35 3.43 17.90
N ALA A 129 11.99 4.57 18.10
CA ALA A 129 11.39 5.71 18.81
C ALA A 129 10.22 6.30 18.01
N ALA A 130 10.40 6.51 16.70
CA ALA A 130 9.36 7.01 15.81
C ALA A 130 8.14 6.07 15.83
N THR A 131 8.35 4.77 15.62
CA THR A 131 7.26 3.79 15.62
C THR A 131 6.53 3.68 16.95
N ARG A 132 7.23 3.77 18.09
CA ARG A 132 6.61 3.79 19.42
C ARG A 132 5.80 5.06 19.69
N ARG A 133 6.15 6.19 19.08
CA ARG A 133 5.42 7.46 19.21
C ARG A 133 4.29 7.61 18.20
N LEU A 134 4.20 6.74 17.19
CA LEU A 134 3.11 6.78 16.21
C LEU A 134 1.72 6.74 16.83
N PRO A 135 1.41 5.91 17.86
CA PRO A 135 0.09 5.93 18.49
C PRO A 135 -0.32 7.31 19.00
N ASP A 136 0.61 8.04 19.63
CA ASP A 136 0.35 9.40 20.10
C ASP A 136 0.24 10.39 18.94
N PHE A 137 1.11 10.28 17.94
CA PHE A 137 1.02 11.08 16.72
C PHE A 137 -0.36 10.95 16.05
N CYS A 138 -0.86 9.72 15.93
CA CYS A 138 -2.18 9.44 15.37
C CYS A 138 -3.32 10.00 16.23
N ARG A 139 -3.21 9.97 17.57
CA ARG A 139 -4.20 10.60 18.47
C ARG A 139 -4.30 12.12 18.27
N TYR A 140 -3.17 12.80 18.02
CA TYR A 140 -3.15 14.24 17.76
C TYR A 140 -3.57 14.63 16.35
N HIS A 141 -3.81 13.67 15.47
CA HIS A 141 -4.45 13.84 14.16
C HIS A 141 -5.92 13.44 14.31
N PRO A 142 -6.82 14.38 14.68
CA PRO A 142 -8.15 14.05 15.13
C PRO A 142 -8.98 13.38 14.02
N ASP A 143 -9.91 12.55 14.48
CA ASP A 143 -11.03 12.06 13.71
C ASP A 143 -11.84 13.25 13.16
N ALA A 144 -12.05 13.29 11.83
CA ALA A 144 -12.88 14.28 11.16
C ALA A 144 -14.34 14.30 11.69
N THR A 145 -14.71 13.32 12.51
CA THR A 145 -16.03 13.17 13.13
C THR A 145 -16.30 14.14 14.29
N VAL A 146 -15.28 14.78 14.89
CA VAL A 146 -15.45 15.54 16.16
C VAL A 146 -15.20 17.05 16.04
N ASN A 147 -14.53 17.54 14.99
CA ASN A 147 -14.25 18.98 14.84
C ASN A 147 -14.39 19.47 13.39
N PHE A 148 -15.53 20.11 13.10
CA PHE A 148 -15.83 20.74 11.81
C PHE A 148 -14.82 21.82 11.37
N ALA A 149 -13.96 22.30 12.27
CA ALA A 149 -13.02 23.40 12.01
C ALA A 149 -11.63 22.95 11.49
N LYS A 150 -11.29 21.66 11.49
CA LYS A 150 -9.96 21.19 11.03
C LYS A 150 -10.09 19.83 10.32
N LEU A 151 -10.28 19.89 9.01
CA LEU A 151 -10.44 18.79 8.06
C LEU A 151 -9.17 17.91 7.91
N ARG A 152 -8.67 17.30 8.99
CA ARG A 152 -7.58 16.30 8.91
C ARG A 152 -8.18 14.91 8.95
N LEU A 153 -7.67 14.01 8.11
CA LEU A 153 -8.13 12.62 8.08
C LEU A 153 -7.26 11.78 9.01
N GLN A 154 -7.82 10.70 9.52
CA GLN A 154 -7.07 9.75 10.33
C GLN A 154 -5.95 9.11 9.49
N VAL A 155 -4.85 8.74 10.14
CA VAL A 155 -3.79 7.98 9.49
C VAL A 155 -4.29 6.56 9.20
N ARG A 156 -4.31 6.17 7.93
CA ARG A 156 -4.78 4.85 7.46
C ARG A 156 -3.69 4.03 6.78
N LEU A 157 -2.51 4.60 6.57
CA LEU A 157 -1.35 3.92 6.02
C LEU A 157 -0.08 4.36 6.74
N ILE A 158 0.76 3.39 7.09
CA ILE A 158 2.12 3.61 7.58
C ILE A 158 3.08 2.87 6.65
N VAL A 159 4.03 3.60 6.09
CA VAL A 159 5.10 3.08 5.25
C VAL A 159 6.42 3.16 6.01
N VAL A 160 7.23 2.10 5.96
CA VAL A 160 8.63 2.11 6.39
C VAL A 160 9.51 1.72 5.21
N ASP A 161 10.24 2.69 4.65
CA ASP A 161 11.12 2.52 3.49
C ASP A 161 12.57 2.88 3.87
N SER A 162 13.47 1.94 4.19
CA SER A 162 13.29 0.50 4.34
C SER A 162 13.51 0.05 5.78
N VAL A 163 12.86 -1.05 6.19
CA VAL A 163 13.18 -1.68 7.48
C VAL A 163 14.53 -2.40 7.46
N ALA A 164 15.06 -2.68 6.27
CA ALA A 164 16.29 -3.44 6.11
C ALA A 164 17.53 -2.63 6.46
N LEU A 165 17.61 -1.37 6.04
CA LEU A 165 18.85 -0.59 6.09
C LEU A 165 19.43 -0.50 7.51
N PRO A 166 18.67 -0.08 8.55
CA PRO A 166 19.25 0.09 9.88
C PRO A 166 19.62 -1.23 10.55
N PHE A 167 18.98 -2.34 10.17
CA PHE A 167 19.17 -3.65 10.81
C PHE A 167 20.19 -4.54 10.12
N ARG A 168 20.67 -4.15 8.92
CA ARG A 168 21.57 -4.98 8.11
C ARG A 168 23.04 -4.81 8.49
N TYR A 169 23.48 -3.60 8.83
CA TYR A 169 24.91 -3.28 8.94
C TYR A 169 25.39 -3.01 10.38
N GLU A 170 24.50 -2.61 11.28
CA GLU A 170 24.88 -2.11 12.62
C GLU A 170 24.84 -3.18 13.73
N PHE A 171 24.83 -4.47 13.38
CA PHE A 171 24.61 -5.56 14.35
C PHE A 171 25.58 -6.72 14.20
N ASP A 172 26.49 -6.85 15.18
CA ASP A 172 27.34 -8.05 15.33
C ASP A 172 26.56 -9.22 15.96
N CYS A 173 25.65 -8.91 16.90
CA CYS A 173 24.86 -9.90 17.62
C CYS A 173 23.49 -10.13 16.96
N ILE A 174 23.36 -11.21 16.18
CA ILE A 174 22.11 -11.59 15.49
C ILE A 174 20.92 -11.77 16.45
N PRO A 175 21.05 -12.38 17.64
CA PRO A 175 19.94 -12.45 18.60
C PRO A 175 19.45 -11.08 19.07
N GLN A 176 20.35 -10.11 19.27
CA GLN A 176 19.97 -8.74 19.63
C GLN A 176 19.22 -8.06 18.50
N ARG A 177 19.74 -8.15 17.26
CA ARG A 177 19.06 -7.67 16.06
C ARG A 177 17.64 -8.22 15.94
N ASN A 178 17.48 -9.54 16.12
CA ASN A 178 16.18 -10.20 16.00
C ASN A 178 15.19 -9.77 17.10
N ARG A 179 15.66 -9.54 18.34
CA ARG A 179 14.82 -9.00 19.42
C ARG A 179 14.34 -7.58 19.11
N LEU A 180 15.20 -6.74 18.55
CA LEU A 180 14.85 -5.36 18.19
C LEU A 180 13.89 -5.31 16.98
N LEU A 181 14.10 -6.17 15.97
CA LEU A 181 13.15 -6.35 14.88
C LEU A 181 11.78 -6.83 15.39
N ALA A 182 11.75 -7.77 16.33
CA ALA A 182 10.51 -8.20 16.96
C ALA A 182 9.83 -7.03 17.69
N ALA A 183 10.57 -6.24 18.47
CA ALA A 183 10.03 -5.05 19.15
C ALA A 183 9.47 -4.02 18.16
N LEU A 184 10.17 -3.75 17.05
CA LEU A 184 9.69 -2.87 15.98
C LEU A 184 8.38 -3.38 15.39
N SER A 185 8.32 -4.68 15.07
CA SER A 185 7.13 -5.29 14.47
C SER A 185 5.92 -5.25 15.39
N GLN A 186 6.12 -5.44 16.70
CA GLN A 186 5.05 -5.34 17.69
C GLN A 186 4.52 -3.91 17.82
N ALA A 187 5.41 -2.91 17.79
CA ALA A 187 5.00 -1.51 17.78
C ALA A 187 4.17 -1.18 16.51
N LEU A 188 4.62 -1.64 15.34
CA LEU A 188 3.91 -1.47 14.07
C LEU A 188 2.54 -2.16 14.06
N LEU A 189 2.44 -3.40 14.56
CA LEU A 189 1.16 -4.11 14.66
C LEU A 189 0.20 -3.44 15.66
N SER A 190 0.72 -2.92 16.78
CA SER A 190 -0.08 -2.20 17.76
C SER A 190 -0.73 -0.93 17.17
N VAL A 191 0.06 -0.12 16.44
CA VAL A 191 -0.50 1.05 15.76
C VAL A 191 -1.42 0.66 14.60
N ALA A 192 -1.09 -0.39 13.83
CA ALA A 192 -1.94 -0.89 12.76
C ALA A 192 -3.32 -1.31 13.26
N GLY A 193 -3.38 -2.01 14.39
CA GLY A 193 -4.63 -2.45 15.01
C GLY A 193 -5.43 -1.29 15.59
N SER A 194 -4.78 -0.42 16.38
CA SER A 194 -5.47 0.70 17.06
C SER A 194 -6.01 1.77 16.10
N GLN A 195 -5.29 2.05 15.01
CA GLN A 195 -5.72 3.03 13.99
C GLN A 195 -6.49 2.37 12.83
N ASN A 196 -6.61 1.04 12.85
CA ASN A 196 -7.09 0.25 11.71
C ASN A 196 -6.37 0.71 10.42
N ALA A 197 -5.05 0.82 10.49
CA ALA A 197 -4.17 1.27 9.42
C ALA A 197 -3.47 0.10 8.73
N ALA A 198 -3.20 0.21 7.43
CA ALA A 198 -2.33 -0.72 6.72
C ALA A 198 -0.86 -0.37 6.99
N VAL A 199 0.00 -1.37 7.17
CA VAL A 199 1.46 -1.17 7.30
C VAL A 199 2.17 -1.81 6.11
N ILE A 200 2.97 -1.01 5.41
CA ILE A 200 3.82 -1.46 4.31
C ILE A 200 5.28 -1.23 4.71
N VAL A 201 6.08 -2.28 4.64
CA VAL A 201 7.52 -2.22 4.91
C VAL A 201 8.27 -2.67 3.68
N THR A 202 9.32 -1.95 3.30
CA THR A 202 10.20 -2.41 2.21
C THR A 202 11.41 -3.14 2.78
N ASN A 203 11.82 -4.18 2.07
CA ASN A 203 13.00 -4.96 2.41
C ASN A 203 13.91 -5.13 1.18
N GLN A 204 15.21 -5.11 1.41
CA GLN A 204 16.20 -5.42 0.38
C GLN A 204 16.38 -6.93 0.28
N ILE A 205 16.99 -7.39 -0.81
CA ILE A 205 17.36 -8.80 -0.98
C ILE A 205 18.86 -9.00 -0.75
N THR A 206 19.20 -10.20 -0.31
CA THR A 206 20.55 -10.70 -0.06
C THR A 206 20.68 -12.09 -0.66
N THR A 207 21.91 -12.59 -0.77
CA THR A 207 22.17 -13.93 -1.28
C THR A 207 22.41 -14.88 -0.10
N ARG A 208 21.61 -15.95 -0.01
CA ARG A 208 21.96 -17.11 0.82
C ARG A 208 22.87 -18.02 -0.01
N PHE A 209 24.07 -18.24 0.49
CA PHE A 209 25.00 -19.21 -0.05
C PHE A 209 24.72 -20.55 0.62
N ASN A 210 24.19 -21.51 -0.14
CA ASN A 210 24.15 -22.88 0.32
C ASN A 210 25.53 -23.46 0.03
N ALA A 211 26.40 -23.49 1.04
CA ALA A 211 27.65 -24.22 0.91
C ALA A 211 27.30 -25.68 0.60
N MET A 212 27.87 -26.23 -0.48
CA MET A 212 27.82 -27.67 -0.70
C MET A 212 28.56 -28.32 0.46
N ASP A 213 27.85 -28.76 1.49
CA ASP A 213 28.37 -29.78 2.38
C ASP A 213 28.68 -30.99 1.47
N GLY A 214 29.95 -31.39 1.42
CA GLY A 214 30.49 -32.39 0.49
C GLY A 214 29.99 -33.83 0.69
N ARG A 215 28.72 -34.01 1.02
CA ARG A 215 28.00 -35.27 1.12
C ARG A 215 26.59 -35.08 0.58
N ASP A 216 26.43 -35.12 -0.74
CA ASP A 216 25.27 -35.75 -1.36
C ASP A 216 25.48 -35.84 -2.88
N THR A 217 25.64 -37.07 -3.36
CA THR A 217 25.77 -37.46 -4.77
C THR A 217 24.40 -37.71 -5.41
N SER A 218 23.37 -36.95 -5.03
CA SER A 218 22.06 -37.01 -5.69
C SER A 218 21.90 -35.86 -6.68
N PHE A 219 21.82 -36.22 -7.96
CA PHE A 219 21.47 -35.38 -9.10
C PHE A 219 20.21 -34.52 -8.83
N ASN A 220 20.40 -33.28 -8.38
CA ASN A 220 19.45 -32.19 -8.55
C ASN A 220 20.25 -30.88 -8.68
N GLU A 221 20.35 -30.39 -9.92
CA GLU A 221 21.19 -29.27 -10.37
C GLU A 221 20.71 -27.88 -9.90
N THR A 222 20.51 -27.65 -8.60
CA THR A 222 20.32 -26.27 -8.09
C THR A 222 21.07 -26.02 -6.79
N GLY A 223 22.35 -26.37 -6.76
CA GLY A 223 23.34 -25.86 -5.80
C GLY A 223 23.68 -24.38 -6.07
N GLY A 224 22.66 -23.51 -6.10
CA GLY A 224 22.77 -22.13 -6.54
C GLY A 224 22.53 -21.12 -5.42
N ASN A 225 23.31 -20.04 -5.44
CA ASN A 225 23.08 -18.81 -4.69
C ASN A 225 21.61 -18.36 -4.79
N GLN A 226 20.87 -18.43 -3.69
CA GLN A 226 19.45 -18.08 -3.68
C GLN A 226 19.25 -16.64 -3.21
N LEU A 227 18.53 -15.85 -3.99
CA LEU A 227 18.09 -14.51 -3.58
C LEU A 227 16.98 -14.62 -2.52
N VAL A 228 17.20 -14.02 -1.36
CA VAL A 228 16.27 -14.01 -0.24
C VAL A 228 16.14 -12.62 0.40
N PRO A 229 15.01 -12.31 1.06
CA PRO A 229 14.88 -11.08 1.84
C PRO A 229 15.93 -10.96 2.96
N ALA A 230 16.44 -9.75 3.21
CA ALA A 230 17.62 -9.50 4.05
C ALA A 230 17.43 -9.79 5.55
N LEU A 231 16.19 -9.77 6.04
CA LEU A 231 15.87 -9.84 7.47
C LEU A 231 15.64 -11.26 8.00
N GLY A 232 15.74 -12.27 7.13
CA GLY A 232 15.62 -13.68 7.52
C GLY A 232 14.17 -14.14 7.79
N ASP A 233 14.05 -15.40 8.19
CA ASP A 233 12.76 -16.09 8.23
C ASP A 233 11.91 -15.67 9.42
N SER A 234 12.53 -15.36 10.57
CA SER A 234 11.81 -14.82 11.75
C SER A 234 11.01 -13.56 11.42
N TRP A 235 11.58 -12.65 10.62
CA TRP A 235 10.85 -11.47 10.13
C TRP A 235 9.75 -11.83 9.13
N GLY A 236 10.05 -12.74 8.20
CA GLY A 236 9.09 -13.25 7.22
C GLY A 236 7.86 -13.91 7.83
N HIS A 237 7.97 -14.52 9.02
CA HIS A 237 6.83 -15.07 9.74
C HIS A 237 5.88 -14.00 10.28
N ILE A 238 6.42 -12.84 10.70
CA ILE A 238 5.62 -11.73 11.25
C ILE A 238 4.80 -11.04 10.16
N CYS A 239 5.36 -10.89 8.96
CA CYS A 239 4.67 -10.24 7.84
C CYS A 239 3.53 -11.12 7.34
N SER A 240 2.30 -10.60 7.28
CA SER A 240 1.12 -11.36 6.82
C SER A 240 1.14 -11.54 5.31
N ILE A 241 1.59 -10.52 4.59
CA ILE A 241 1.70 -10.52 3.13
C ILE A 241 3.15 -10.27 2.77
N ARG A 242 3.68 -11.01 1.79
CA ARG A 242 5.03 -10.83 1.27
C ARG A 242 4.99 -10.79 -0.25
N LEU A 243 5.40 -9.67 -0.81
CA LEU A 243 5.51 -9.44 -2.26
C LEU A 243 6.99 -9.35 -2.63
N LEU A 244 7.38 -10.07 -3.67
CA LEU A 244 8.71 -10.01 -4.25
C LEU A 244 8.65 -9.37 -5.63
N LEU A 245 9.33 -8.25 -5.77
CA LEU A 245 9.50 -7.53 -7.02
C LEU A 245 10.79 -7.96 -7.69
N GLU A 246 10.68 -8.41 -8.94
CA GLU A 246 11.78 -8.92 -9.75
C GLU A 246 11.81 -8.25 -11.13
N ARG A 247 13.02 -8.06 -11.65
CA ARG A 247 13.20 -7.68 -13.05
C ARG A 247 12.80 -8.89 -13.91
N SER A 248 11.90 -8.68 -14.85
CA SER A 248 11.78 -9.61 -15.96
C SER A 248 12.91 -9.34 -16.94
N PHE A 249 13.40 -10.39 -17.60
CA PHE A 249 14.34 -10.26 -18.72
C PHE A 249 13.63 -9.95 -20.04
N ASP A 250 12.29 -10.05 -20.05
CA ASP A 250 11.47 -9.67 -21.20
C ASP A 250 11.22 -8.15 -21.18
N ASP A 251 11.23 -7.50 -22.34
CA ASP A 251 10.87 -6.07 -22.53
C ASP A 251 9.41 -5.73 -22.13
N ARG A 252 8.65 -6.70 -21.61
CA ARG A 252 7.24 -6.59 -21.25
C ARG A 252 6.98 -6.10 -19.81
N GLY A 253 7.99 -5.54 -19.15
CA GLY A 253 7.89 -4.98 -17.80
C GLY A 253 8.41 -5.89 -16.69
N GLN A 254 8.21 -5.49 -15.43
CA GLN A 254 8.71 -6.18 -14.23
C GLN A 254 7.68 -7.18 -13.69
N LEU A 255 8.08 -8.05 -12.76
CA LEU A 255 7.25 -9.10 -12.19
C LEU A 255 7.10 -8.94 -10.67
N ALA A 256 5.87 -9.04 -10.18
CA ALA A 256 5.55 -9.12 -8.76
C ALA A 256 5.08 -10.55 -8.44
N LYS A 257 5.80 -11.25 -7.56
CA LYS A 257 5.45 -12.56 -7.04
C LYS A 257 4.88 -12.45 -5.62
N LEU A 258 3.75 -13.10 -5.37
CA LEU A 258 3.17 -13.23 -4.04
C LEU A 258 3.80 -14.42 -3.33
N LEU A 259 4.67 -14.16 -2.37
CA LEU A 259 5.39 -15.19 -1.60
C LEU A 259 4.57 -15.71 -0.42
N LYS A 260 3.74 -14.86 0.18
CA LYS A 260 2.92 -15.21 1.35
C LYS A 260 1.64 -14.39 1.36
N HIS A 261 0.52 -15.05 1.62
CA HIS A 261 -0.77 -14.43 1.87
C HIS A 261 -1.65 -15.39 2.69
N PRO A 262 -2.44 -14.90 3.66
CA PRO A 262 -3.20 -15.78 4.56
C PRO A 262 -4.40 -16.49 3.91
N GLY A 263 -4.85 -16.02 2.74
CA GLY A 263 -6.01 -16.59 2.04
C GLY A 263 -5.88 -16.67 0.52
N ARG A 264 -4.65 -16.59 -0.02
CA ARG A 264 -4.40 -16.67 -1.46
C ARG A 264 -3.21 -17.56 -1.75
N PRO A 265 -3.26 -18.40 -2.80
CA PRO A 265 -2.12 -19.17 -3.23
C PRO A 265 -1.02 -18.24 -3.77
N PRO A 266 0.24 -18.70 -3.82
CA PRO A 266 1.29 -18.01 -4.55
C PRO A 266 0.87 -17.70 -5.97
N GLY A 267 1.27 -16.53 -6.47
CA GLY A 267 0.88 -16.08 -7.80
C GLY A 267 1.81 -14.99 -8.29
N THR A 268 1.70 -14.65 -9.56
CA THR A 268 2.54 -13.62 -10.19
C THR A 268 1.68 -12.62 -10.95
N ALA A 269 2.14 -11.37 -11.03
CA ALA A 269 1.53 -10.34 -11.84
C ALA A 269 2.62 -9.46 -12.44
N ARG A 270 2.40 -8.94 -13.65
CA ARG A 270 3.35 -8.00 -14.27
C ARG A 270 3.05 -6.58 -13.81
N TYR A 271 4.08 -5.75 -13.77
CA TYR A 271 3.93 -4.32 -13.50
C TYR A 271 5.01 -3.51 -14.22
N GLN A 272 4.80 -2.20 -14.30
CA GLN A 272 5.74 -1.27 -14.88
C GLN A 272 5.83 -0.02 -14.02
N VAL A 273 7.05 0.48 -13.85
CA VAL A 273 7.28 1.79 -13.23
C VAL A 273 7.27 2.81 -14.36
N THR A 274 6.23 3.65 -14.44
CA THR A 274 6.15 4.70 -15.45
C THR A 274 6.50 6.05 -14.85
N VAL A 275 6.68 7.05 -15.72
CA VAL A 275 6.86 8.45 -15.31
C VAL A 275 5.61 9.01 -14.63
N ARG A 276 4.45 8.34 -14.73
CA ARG A 276 3.20 8.78 -14.10
C ARG A 276 2.92 8.02 -12.80
N LEU A 277 2.85 6.69 -12.88
CA LEU A 277 2.47 5.82 -11.78
C LEU A 277 3.18 4.45 -11.89
N PHE A 278 3.17 3.69 -10.81
CA PHE A 278 3.44 2.26 -10.78
C PHE A 278 2.18 1.55 -11.28
N ASP A 279 2.25 0.91 -12.46
CA ASP A 279 1.10 0.31 -13.15
C ASP A 279 1.23 -1.22 -13.17
N PHE A 280 0.30 -1.95 -12.54
CA PHE A 280 0.24 -3.41 -12.65
C PHE A 280 -0.60 -3.76 -13.87
N TRP A 281 -0.04 -4.59 -14.75
CA TRP A 281 -0.79 -5.20 -15.83
C TRP A 281 -1.57 -6.36 -15.21
N LEU A 282 -2.89 -6.17 -15.03
CA LEU A 282 -3.77 -7.30 -14.83
C LEU A 282 -3.81 -8.08 -16.14
N CYS A 283 -3.54 -9.40 -16.10
CA CYS A 283 -3.80 -10.26 -17.24
C CYS A 283 -5.26 -10.06 -17.71
N PRO A 284 -5.53 -10.02 -19.02
CA PRO A 284 -6.90 -9.98 -19.53
C PRO A 284 -7.56 -11.33 -19.25
N GLY A 285 -8.23 -11.44 -18.11
CA GLY A 285 -8.94 -12.63 -17.68
C GLY A 285 -9.71 -12.32 -16.40
N ASP A 286 -11.03 -12.16 -16.56
CA ASP A 286 -12.09 -12.20 -15.55
C ASP A 286 -11.94 -11.35 -14.27
N PHE A 287 -12.61 -10.19 -14.28
CA PHE A 287 -12.99 -9.45 -13.07
C PHE A 287 -14.50 -9.16 -13.09
N THR A 288 -15.28 -10.12 -12.60
CA THR A 288 -16.70 -9.98 -12.25
C THR A 288 -16.88 -10.36 -10.78
N THR A 289 -16.40 -9.52 -9.85
CA THR A 289 -16.66 -9.74 -8.42
C THR A 289 -17.11 -8.45 -7.75
N ARG A 290 -18.32 -8.50 -7.18
CA ARG A 290 -18.89 -7.47 -6.29
C ARG A 290 -17.94 -7.25 -5.12
N LEU A 291 -17.77 -5.99 -4.69
CA LEU A 291 -17.12 -5.65 -3.43
C LEU A 291 -17.85 -6.34 -2.29
N THR A 292 -17.19 -7.26 -1.58
CA THR A 292 -17.73 -7.85 -0.35
C THR A 292 -17.47 -6.92 0.84
N PRO A 293 -18.27 -6.96 1.93
CA PRO A 293 -18.06 -6.12 3.12
C PRO A 293 -16.65 -6.24 3.73
N SER A 294 -15.98 -7.38 3.52
CA SER A 294 -14.59 -7.63 3.98
C SER A 294 -13.51 -6.85 3.21
N GLN A 295 -13.83 -6.31 2.03
CA GLN A 295 -12.91 -5.55 1.18
C GLN A 295 -12.92 -4.04 1.48
N ALA A 296 -13.81 -3.57 2.37
CA ALA A 296 -13.89 -2.16 2.78
C ALA A 296 -12.76 -1.69 3.71
N SER A 297 -11.87 -2.61 4.11
CA SER A 297 -10.76 -2.41 5.05
C SER A 297 -9.37 -2.59 4.43
N CYS A 298 -9.25 -2.51 3.09
CA CYS A 298 -8.01 -2.77 2.39
C CYS A 298 -7.66 -1.62 1.43
N LEU A 299 -6.37 -1.26 1.34
CA LEU A 299 -5.85 -0.30 0.38
C LEU A 299 -5.50 -1.02 -0.92
N LEU A 300 -6.18 -0.76 -2.03
CA LEU A 300 -5.76 -1.34 -3.31
C LEU A 300 -4.64 -0.48 -3.93
N PRO A 301 -3.62 -1.10 -4.55
CA PRO A 301 -2.61 -0.36 -5.30
C PRO A 301 -3.18 0.34 -6.57
N PHE A 302 -4.46 0.13 -6.92
CA PHE A 302 -5.18 0.77 -8.05
C PHE A 302 -6.61 1.18 -7.69
N GLY A 303 -7.05 2.29 -8.32
CA GLY A 303 -8.46 2.66 -8.47
C GLY A 303 -9.28 1.59 -9.24
N PRO A 304 -10.61 1.66 -9.22
CA PRO A 304 -11.44 0.52 -8.84
C PRO A 304 -11.75 -0.47 -9.95
N ALA A 305 -12.12 -1.67 -9.48
CA ALA A 305 -12.88 -2.68 -10.21
C ALA A 305 -14.04 -2.03 -10.99
N THR A 306 -14.10 -2.30 -12.28
CA THR A 306 -15.21 -1.91 -13.15
C THR A 306 -16.46 -2.74 -12.84
N ARG A 307 -17.62 -2.08 -12.94
CA ARG A 307 -19.02 -2.54 -12.81
C ARG A 307 -19.57 -2.78 -11.39
N ALA A 308 -20.07 -1.72 -10.77
CA ALA A 308 -21.30 -1.81 -9.99
C ALA A 308 -22.48 -1.78 -10.98
N SER A 309 -23.17 -2.91 -11.17
CA SER A 309 -24.53 -2.88 -11.71
C SER A 309 -25.46 -2.70 -10.52
N VAL A 310 -26.07 -1.51 -10.41
CA VAL A 310 -27.22 -1.32 -9.53
C VAL A 310 -28.39 -1.96 -10.25
N THR A 311 -28.73 -3.19 -9.88
CA THR A 311 -30.03 -3.76 -10.24
C THR A 311 -31.01 -3.24 -9.20
N THR A 312 -31.77 -2.21 -9.57
CA THR A 312 -33.00 -1.83 -8.89
C THR A 312 -33.97 -3.00 -9.04
N THR A 313 -34.14 -3.79 -8.00
CA THR A 313 -35.34 -4.62 -7.84
C THR A 313 -36.51 -3.67 -7.61
N SER A 314 -37.15 -3.24 -8.69
CA SER A 314 -38.51 -2.74 -8.65
C SER A 314 -39.42 -3.90 -8.27
N ALA A 315 -40.04 -3.78 -7.11
CA ALA A 315 -41.16 -4.61 -6.74
C ALA A 315 -42.37 -4.26 -7.65
N LEU A 316 -43.12 -5.32 -8.02
CA LEU A 316 -44.58 -5.37 -8.25
C LEU A 316 -45.12 -5.00 -9.64
N PRO A 317 -46.29 -5.54 -10.04
CA PRO A 317 -47.38 -6.13 -9.23
C PRO A 317 -47.34 -7.64 -9.01
#